data_AF-A0A662R982-F1
#
_entry.id   AF-A0A662R982-F1
#
_cell.length_a   1.000
_cell.length_b   1.000
_cell.length_c   1.000
_cell.angle_alpha   90.00
_cell.angle_beta   90.00
_cell.angle_gamma   90.00
#
_symmetry.space_group_name_H-M   'P 1'
#
loop_
_entity.id
_entity.type
_entity.pdbx_description
1 polymer ?
#
loop_
_entity_poly.entity_id
_entity_poly.type
_entity_poly.pdbx_seq_one_letter_code
_entity_poly.pdbx_strand_id
1 'polypeptide(L)' 'MKKGGKRLEISFGIEFLANEPAEKLADLVKTSENNGLAYAWITDHYNNRDAYALLTYIAANTSKIKLG' A
#
# COMPACT_ATOMS: atom_id res chain seq x y z
N MET A 1 33.43 9.23 21.64
CA MET A 1 32.57 8.20 21.03
C MET A 1 31.10 8.51 21.36
N LYS A 2 30.30 8.99 20.38
CA LYS A 2 28.85 9.16 20.58
C LYS A 2 28.17 7.81 20.36
N LYS A 3 27.40 7.33 21.35
CA LYS A 3 26.58 6.12 21.26
C LYS A 3 25.64 6.24 20.06
N GLY A 4 25.67 5.25 19.16
CA GLY A 4 24.79 5.19 17.98
C GLY A 4 23.34 4.99 18.42
N GLY A 5 22.59 6.09 18.50
CA GLY A 5 21.13 6.03 18.61
C GLY A 5 20.57 5.52 17.29
N LYS A 6 19.66 4.52 17.35
CA LYS A 6 18.96 3.98 16.19
C LYS A 6 18.25 5.13 15.48
N ARG A 7 18.66 5.46 14.26
CA ARG A 7 18.00 6.50 13.45
C ARG A 7 16.59 5.98 13.14
N LEU A 8 15.56 6.73 13.53
CA LEU A 8 14.20 6.43 13.10
C LEU A 8 14.14 6.61 11.58
N GLU A 9 13.84 5.54 10.85
CA GLU A 9 13.64 5.61 9.41
C GLU A 9 12.26 6.20 9.12
N ILE A 10 12.24 7.30 8.38
CA ILE A 10 11.00 7.90 7.87
C ILE A 10 10.57 7.09 6.65
N SER A 11 9.30 6.69 6.63
CA SER A 11 8.68 5.99 5.52
C SER A 11 7.42 6.71 5.04
N PHE A 12 7.13 6.62 3.75
CA PHE A 12 5.94 7.19 3.15
C PHE A 12 4.96 6.08 2.76
N GLY A 13 3.67 6.40 2.83
CA GLY A 13 2.58 5.54 2.39
C GLY A 13 1.50 6.33 1.66
N ILE A 14 0.59 5.60 1.04
CA ILE A 14 -0.55 6.15 0.28
C ILE A 14 -1.83 5.41 0.68
N GLU A 15 -2.96 6.11 0.61
CA GLU A 15 -4.28 5.54 0.86
C GLU A 15 -5.09 5.56 -0.44
N PHE A 16 -5.86 4.51 -0.69
CA PHE A 16 -6.84 4.43 -1.77
C PHE A 16 -8.22 4.06 -1.25
N LEU A 17 -9.23 4.79 -1.72
CA LEU A 17 -10.62 4.42 -1.58
C LEU A 17 -10.92 3.20 -2.48
N ALA A 18 -11.58 2.17 -1.95
CA ALA A 18 -11.89 0.94 -2.67
C ALA A 18 -13.04 1.06 -3.69
N ASN A 19 -13.17 2.21 -4.38
CA ASN A 19 -14.31 2.56 -5.24
C ASN A 19 -14.00 2.51 -6.76
N GLU A 20 -12.81 2.05 -7.13
CA GLU A 20 -12.33 1.96 -8.51
C GLU A 20 -12.13 0.49 -8.93
N PRO A 21 -11.98 0.15 -10.23
CA PRO A 21 -11.62 -1.19 -10.68
C PRO A 21 -10.37 -1.74 -9.97
N ALA A 22 -10.35 -3.04 -9.65
CA ALA A 22 -9.27 -3.67 -8.90
C ALA A 22 -7.93 -3.61 -9.65
N GLU A 23 -7.99 -3.72 -10.99
CA GLU A 23 -6.86 -3.58 -11.92
C GLU A 23 -6.25 -2.18 -11.81
N LYS A 24 -7.09 -1.13 -11.86
CA LYS A 24 -6.65 0.26 -11.73
C LYS A 24 -5.98 0.52 -10.38
N LEU A 25 -6.57 0.00 -9.29
CA LEU A 25 -5.99 0.16 -7.95
C LEU A 25 -4.67 -0.61 -7.81
N ALA A 26 -4.57 -1.83 -8.35
CA ALA A 26 -3.32 -2.59 -8.35
C ALA A 26 -2.21 -1.89 -9.14
N ASP A 27 -2.51 -1.31 -10.32
CA ASP A 27 -1.55 -0.54 -11.12
C ASP A 27 -1.06 0.71 -10.39
N LEU A 28 -1.95 1.42 -9.70
CA LEU A 28 -1.60 2.58 -8.89
C LEU A 28 -0.71 2.19 -7.71
N VAL A 29 -1.04 1.13 -6.97
CA VAL A 29 -0.21 0.65 -5.86
C VAL A 29 1.15 0.13 -6.38
N LYS A 30 1.18 -0.56 -7.52
CA LYS A 30 2.45 -0.97 -8.15
C LYS A 30 3.30 0.23 -8.55
N THR A 31 2.67 1.28 -9.06
CA THR A 31 3.34 2.55 -9.36
C THR A 31 3.89 3.18 -8.08
N SER A 32 3.14 3.19 -6.99
CA SER A 32 3.60 3.67 -5.68
C SER A 32 4.79 2.87 -5.15
N GLU A 33 4.76 1.54 -5.25
CA GLU A 33 5.87 0.64 -4.90
C GLU A 33 7.12 0.99 -5.70
N ASN A 34 7.00 1.15 -7.02
CA ASN A 34 8.11 1.48 -7.91
C ASN A 34 8.72 2.86 -7.61
N ASN A 35 7.95 3.75 -6.95
CA ASN A 35 8.40 5.07 -6.50
C ASN A 35 8.85 5.09 -5.02
N GLY A 36 9.00 3.93 -4.38
CA GLY A 36 9.61 3.82 -3.06
C GLY A 36 8.67 4.04 -1.87
N LEU A 37 7.35 4.03 -2.09
CA LEU A 37 6.41 4.01 -0.96
C LEU A 37 6.46 2.64 -0.28
N ALA A 38 6.47 2.66 1.05
CA ALA A 38 6.62 1.48 1.88
C ALA A 38 5.27 0.86 2.29
N TYR A 39 4.18 1.63 2.21
CA TYR A 39 2.85 1.22 2.65
C TYR A 39 1.77 1.67 1.65
N ALA A 40 0.79 0.81 1.40
CA ALA A 40 -0.47 1.17 0.76
C ALA A 40 -1.63 0.74 1.65
N TRP A 41 -2.59 1.64 1.86
CA TRP A 41 -3.76 1.45 2.71
C TRP A 41 -5.04 1.45 1.86
N ILE A 42 -5.90 0.46 2.06
CA ILE A 42 -7.19 0.33 1.38
C ILE A 42 -8.32 0.56 2.37
N THR A 43 -9.21 1.51 2.09
CA THR A 43 -10.38 1.78 2.95
C THR A 43 -11.35 0.60 2.97
N ASP A 44 -11.90 0.27 4.13
CA ASP A 44 -12.94 -0.75 4.28
C ASP A 44 -14.32 -0.13 4.53
N HIS A 45 -15.17 -0.13 3.50
CA HIS A 45 -16.55 0.34 3.58
C HIS A 45 -17.47 -0.59 2.80
N TYR A 46 -18.62 -0.94 3.38
CA TYR A 46 -19.58 -1.89 2.81
C TYR A 46 -20.13 -1.51 1.42
N ASN A 47 -20.10 -0.21 1.08
CA ASN A 47 -20.59 0.32 -0.20
C ASN A 47 -19.52 0.35 -1.30
N ASN A 48 -18.30 -0.09 -1.00
CA ASN A 48 -17.18 -0.19 -1.91
C ASN A 48 -16.82 -1.67 -2.15
N ARG A 49 -15.73 -1.93 -2.88
CA ARG A 49 -15.22 -3.31 -3.03
C ARG A 49 -14.80 -3.88 -1.69
N ASP A 50 -14.93 -5.20 -1.55
CA ASP A 50 -14.39 -5.94 -0.41
C ASP A 50 -12.88 -5.69 -0.27
N ALA A 51 -12.47 -5.15 0.88
CA ALA A 51 -11.10 -4.73 1.12
C ALA A 51 -10.12 -5.92 1.06
N TYR A 52 -10.50 -7.09 1.57
CA TYR A 52 -9.63 -8.26 1.62
C TYR A 52 -9.40 -8.89 0.24
N ALA A 53 -10.44 -9.00 -0.58
CA ALA A 53 -10.32 -9.45 -1.96
C ALA A 53 -9.46 -8.48 -2.78
N LEU A 54 -9.67 -7.17 -2.61
CA LEU A 54 -8.87 -6.14 -3.28
C LEU A 54 -7.40 -6.17 -2.83
N LEU A 55 -7.13 -6.24 -1.52
CA LEU A 55 -5.78 -6.38 -0.97
C LEU A 55 -5.08 -7.64 -1.49
N THR A 56 -5.80 -8.76 -1.60
CA THR A 56 -5.27 -10.01 -2.16
C THR A 56 -4.88 -9.85 -3.64
N TYR A 57 -5.73 -9.18 -4.42
CA TYR A 57 -5.43 -8.89 -5.83
C TYR A 57 -4.22 -7.95 -5.97
N ILE A 58 -4.12 -6.91 -5.14
CA ILE A 58 -2.96 -6.02 -5.10
C ILE A 58 -1.69 -6.78 -4.68
N ALA A 59 -1.78 -7.68 -3.71
CA ALA A 59 -0.66 -8.51 -3.26
C ALA A 59 -0.12 -9.40 -4.38
N ALA A 60 -0.99 -9.94 -5.25
CA ALA A 60 -0.58 -10.72 -6.41
C ALA A 60 0.17 -9.88 -7.48
N ASN A 61 0.02 -8.55 -7.46
CA ASN A 61 0.59 -7.62 -8.46
C ASN A 61 1.77 -6.79 -7.90
N THR A 62 2.11 -6.93 -6.62
CA THR A 62 3.16 -6.18 -5.94
C THR A 62 4.15 -7.14 -5.24
N SER A 63 5.28 -6.63 -4.76
CA SER A 63 6.39 -7.49 -4.31
C SER A 63 7.20 -6.98 -3.12
N LYS A 64 7.00 -5.72 -2.71
CA LYS A 64 7.82 -5.01 -1.72
C LYS A 64 6.99 -4.12 -0.79
N ILE A 65 5.97 -3.44 -1.32
CA ILE A 65 5.13 -2.53 -0.54
C ILE A 65 4.27 -3.33 0.47
N LYS A 66 4.14 -2.82 1.69
CA LYS A 66 3.27 -3.43 2.71
C LYS A 66 1.84 -2.99 2.45
N LEU A 67 0.92 -3.92 2.59
CA LEU A 67 -0.50 -3.73 2.28
C LEU A 67 -1.32 -3.84 3.56
N GLY A 68 -2.36 -3.02 3.69
CA GLY A 68 -3.31 -3.04 4.81
C GLY A 68 -4.52 -2.17 4.58
#